data_AF-A0A100XJ61-F1
#
_entry.id   AF-A0A100XJ61-F1
#
_cell.length_a   1.000
_cell.length_b   1.000
_cell.length_c   1.000
_cell.angle_alpha   90.00
_cell.angle_beta   90.00
_cell.angle_gamma   90.00
#
_symmetry.space_group_name_H-M   'P 1'
#
loop_
_entity.id
_entity.type
_entity.pdbx_description
1 polymer ?
#
loop_
_entity_poly.entity_id
_entity_poly.type
_entity_poly.pdbx_seq_one_letter_code
_entity_poly.pdbx_strand_id
1 'polypeptide(L)'
;MAEGLVIQTLAFAGIGVAFLSMTLTARRPVYLGDTLHAVVTVTESCATKNPDRGMVVSNVSVRNHNDEEVLEYIPTRLVRSRPRTAS
;
A
#
# COMPACT_ATOMS: atom_id res chain seq x y z
N MET A 1 -12.94 10.01 0.34
CA MET A 1 -12.44 8.83 1.10
C MET A 1 -11.91 7.83 0.09
N ALA A 2 -10.59 7.63 0.03
CA ALA A 2 -9.91 6.83 -1.01
C ALA A 2 -9.35 5.49 -0.47
N GLU A 3 -9.65 5.14 0.78
CA GLU A 3 -9.19 3.90 1.41
C GLU A 3 -9.76 2.65 0.73
N GLY A 4 -10.96 2.74 0.14
CA GLY A 4 -11.59 1.65 -0.61
C GLY A 4 -10.83 1.21 -1.86
N LEU A 5 -10.14 2.13 -2.55
CA LEU A 5 -9.31 1.81 -3.72
C LEU A 5 -8.07 0.99 -3.31
N VAL A 6 -7.54 1.21 -2.11
CA VAL A 6 -6.35 0.50 -1.60
C VAL A 6 -6.70 -0.90 -1.09
N ILE A 7 -7.90 -1.08 -0.55
CA ILE A 7 -8.40 -2.41 -0.18
C ILE A 7 -8.45 -3.31 -1.43
N GLN A 8 -8.72 -2.73 -2.61
CA GLN A 8 -8.75 -3.44 -3.89
C GLN A 8 -7.37 -3.69 -4.53
N THR A 9 -6.28 -3.06 -4.08
CA THR A 9 -4.95 -3.16 -4.74
C THR A 9 -4.10 -4.38 -4.34
N LEU A 10 -4.71 -5.49 -3.93
CA LEU A 10 -4.02 -6.75 -3.55
C LEU A 10 -3.01 -6.63 -2.38
N ALA A 11 -2.65 -5.43 -1.91
CA ALA A 11 -1.81 -5.21 -0.72
C ALA A 11 -2.46 -5.73 0.57
N PHE A 12 -3.79 -5.81 0.58
CA PHE A 12 -4.59 -6.44 1.65
C PHE A 12 -5.13 -7.81 1.28
N ALA A 13 -5.27 -8.14 -0.01
CA ALA A 13 -5.90 -9.38 -0.46
C ALA A 13 -4.95 -10.59 -0.32
N GLY A 14 -4.85 -11.12 0.90
CA GLY A 14 -4.33 -12.47 1.17
C GLY A 14 -3.06 -12.55 2.02
N ILE A 15 -2.21 -11.51 2.00
CA ILE A 15 -0.92 -11.52 2.73
C ILE A 15 -0.80 -10.48 3.85
N GLY A 16 -1.68 -9.47 3.89
CA GLY A 16 -1.68 -8.44 4.93
C GLY A 16 -2.08 -9.04 6.28
N VAL A 17 -1.16 -9.01 7.25
CA VAL A 17 -1.42 -9.52 8.60
C VAL A 17 -1.91 -8.41 9.53
N ALA A 18 -1.28 -7.24 9.45
CA ALA A 18 -1.66 -6.07 10.24
C ALA A 18 -1.25 -4.77 9.52
N PHE A 19 -2.01 -3.72 9.78
CA PHE A 19 -1.67 -2.35 9.39
C PHE A 19 -1.12 -1.63 10.63
N LEU A 20 0.14 -1.17 10.57
CA LEU A 20 0.83 -0.63 11.75
C LEU A 20 0.69 0.89 11.85
N SER A 21 0.86 1.60 10.74
CA SER A 21 0.76 3.05 10.67
C SER A 21 0.61 3.53 9.23
N MET A 22 0.24 4.80 9.06
CA MET A 22 0.25 5.48 7.77
C MET A 22 0.32 6.99 7.94
N THR A 23 1.07 7.64 7.04
CA THR A 23 0.94 9.07 6.76
C THR A 23 0.16 9.24 5.45
N LEU A 24 -0.78 10.19 5.41
CA LEU A 24 -1.61 10.45 4.25
C LEU A 24 -1.64 11.95 3.96
N THR A 25 -1.46 12.31 2.70
CA THR A 25 -1.52 13.69 2.22
C THR A 25 -2.48 13.77 1.04
N ALA A 26 -3.59 14.48 1.21
CA ALA A 26 -4.46 14.87 0.10
C ALA A 26 -3.79 16.02 -0.66
N ARG A 27 -3.38 15.76 -1.91
CA ARG A 27 -2.66 16.73 -2.73
C ARG A 27 -3.62 17.63 -3.50
N ARG A 28 -4.70 17.05 -4.04
CA ARG A 28 -5.67 17.73 -4.92
C ARG A 28 -7.07 17.14 -4.74
N PRO A 29 -8.14 17.92 -4.99
CA PRO A 29 -9.49 17.37 -5.05
C PRO A 29 -9.65 16.40 -6.22
N VAL A 30 -10.55 15.43 -6.07
CA VAL A 30 -10.99 14.52 -7.13
C VAL A 30 -12.41 14.91 -7.52
N TYR A 31 -12.69 14.94 -8.82
CA TYR A 31 -14.00 15.32 -9.36
C TYR A 31 -14.71 14.13 -10.00
N LEU A 32 -16.04 14.24 -10.14
CA LEU A 32 -16.82 13.25 -10.88
C LEU A 32 -16.31 13.19 -12.33
N GLY A 33 -16.10 11.96 -12.81
CA GLY A 33 -15.51 11.70 -14.13
C GLY A 33 -14.00 11.46 -14.09
N ASP A 34 -13.32 11.72 -12.98
CA ASP A 34 -11.90 11.36 -12.83
C ASP A 34 -11.73 9.84 -12.83
N THR A 35 -10.86 9.35 -13.71
CA THR A 35 -10.33 7.98 -13.63
C THR A 35 -9.07 7.98 -12.77
N LEU A 36 -9.05 7.16 -11.72
CA LEU A 36 -7.93 7.05 -10.78
C LEU A 36 -7.14 5.76 -11.00
N HIS A 37 -5.82 5.84 -10.84
CA HIS A 37 -4.94 4.68 -10.74
C HIS A 37 -3.92 4.88 -9.62
N ALA A 38 -3.40 3.78 -9.06
CA ALA A 38 -2.44 3.83 -7.97
C ALA A 38 -1.10 3.20 -8.40
N VAL A 39 -0.01 3.89 -8.11
CA VAL A 39 1.36 3.40 -8.24
C VAL A 39 1.89 3.10 -6.85
N VAL A 40 2.28 1.85 -6.61
CA VAL A 40 2.79 1.39 -5.32
C VAL A 40 4.27 1.07 -5.45
N THR A 41 5.09 1.75 -4.66
CA THR A 41 6.53 1.52 -4.57
C THR A 41 6.88 1.02 -3.18
N VAL A 42 7.43 -0.19 -3.07
CA VAL A 42 7.98 -0.67 -1.80
C VAL A 42 9.27 0.08 -1.51
N THR A 43 9.31 0.80 -0.40
CA THR A 43 10.48 1.61 0.01
C THR A 43 11.34 0.86 1.03
N GLU A 44 10.72 0.01 1.85
CA GLU A 44 11.43 -0.82 2.83
C GLU A 44 10.77 -2.19 2.98
N SER A 45 11.59 -3.22 3.18
CA SER A 45 11.13 -4.56 3.51
C SER A 45 12.11 -5.21 4.49
N CYS A 46 11.63 -5.56 5.68
CA CYS A 46 12.46 -6.09 6.76
C CYS A 46 11.84 -7.35 7.37
N ALA A 47 12.67 -8.34 7.70
CA ALA A 47 12.23 -9.47 8.49
C ALA A 47 11.89 -9.02 9.92
N THR A 48 10.85 -9.61 10.52
CA THR A 48 10.57 -9.41 11.94
C THR A 48 11.17 -10.55 12.77
N LYS A 49 11.10 -10.45 14.10
CA LYS A 49 11.50 -11.54 15.01
C LYS A 49 10.72 -12.84 14.76
N ASN A 50 9.49 -12.75 14.23
CA ASN A 50 8.71 -13.91 13.82
C ASN A 50 9.02 -14.22 12.34
N PRO A 51 9.58 -15.40 12.02
CA PRO A 51 9.97 -15.75 10.65
C PRO A 51 8.78 -15.84 9.68
N ASP A 52 7.56 -16.06 10.17
CA ASP A 52 6.37 -16.18 9.35
C ASP A 52 5.85 -14.82 8.84
N ARG A 53 6.45 -13.70 9.28
CA ARG A 53 5.99 -12.35 8.96
C ARG A 53 7.13 -11.36 8.76
N GLY A 54 6.95 -10.46 7.79
CA GLY A 54 7.84 -9.33 7.51
C GLY A 54 7.12 -8.00 7.64
N MET A 55 7.88 -6.92 7.85
CA MET A 55 7.39 -5.55 7.78
C MET A 55 7.69 -4.97 6.41
N VAL A 56 6.72 -4.28 5.81
CA VAL A 56 6.85 -3.61 4.51
C VAL A 56 6.37 -2.17 4.66
N VAL A 57 7.20 -1.22 4.22
CA VAL A 57 6.83 0.17 4.03
C VAL A 57 6.74 0.42 2.52
N SER A 58 5.70 1.12 2.11
CA SER A 58 5.49 1.49 0.71
C SER A 58 5.11 2.95 0.60
N ASN A 59 5.49 3.62 -0.48
CA ASN A 59 4.85 4.85 -0.93
C ASN A 59 3.77 4.49 -1.95
N VAL A 60 2.58 5.05 -1.77
CA VAL A 60 1.51 4.92 -2.76
C VAL A 60 1.08 6.29 -3.27
N SER A 61 1.22 6.47 -4.58
CA SER A 61 0.79 7.64 -5.34
C SER A 61 -0.51 7.30 -6.08
N VAL A 62 -1.60 7.99 -5.76
CA VAL A 62 -2.86 7.88 -6.50
C VAL A 62 -2.96 9.06 -7.45
N ARG A 63 -3.18 8.75 -8.73
CA ARG A 63 -3.16 9.72 -9.81
C ARG A 63 -4.42 9.67 -10.64
N ASN A 64 -4.82 10.81 -11.21
CA ASN A 64 -5.93 10.88 -12.15
C ASN A 64 -5.47 10.56 -13.60
N HIS A 65 -6.39 10.66 -14.55
CA HIS A 65 -6.14 10.43 -15.98
C HIS A 65 -5.16 11.44 -16.61
N ASN A 66 -4.91 12.57 -15.95
CA ASN A 66 -3.95 13.59 -16.35
C ASN A 66 -2.57 13.38 -15.69
N ASP A 67 -2.34 12.23 -15.04
CA ASP A 67 -1.15 11.90 -14.24
C ASP A 67 -0.90 12.86 -13.06
N GLU A 68 -1.92 13.61 -12.64
CA GLU A 68 -1.80 14.46 -11.45
C GLU A 68 -1.97 13.61 -10.19
N GLU A 69 -1.02 13.73 -9.27
CA GLU A 69 -1.13 13.11 -7.95
C GLU A 69 -2.20 13.81 -7.12
N VAL A 70 -3.27 13.08 -6.82
CA VAL A 70 -4.41 13.57 -6.02
C VAL A 70 -4.28 13.15 -4.55
N LEU A 71 -3.60 12.04 -4.29
CA LEU A 71 -3.38 11.51 -2.96
C LEU A 71 -2.04 10.79 -2.90
N GLU A 72 -1.29 11.04 -1.84
CA GLU A 72 -0.11 10.25 -1.48
C GLU A 72 -0.32 9.65 -0.10
N TYR A 73 0.08 8.39 0.10
CA TYR A 73 0.13 7.82 1.44
C TYR A 73 1.30 6.84 1.59
N ILE A 74 1.89 6.83 2.79
CA ILE A 74 3.05 6.02 3.16
C ILE A 74 2.66 5.08 4.30
N PRO A 75 2.12 3.90 3.98
CA PRO A 75 1.69 2.93 4.97
C PRO A 75 2.80 1.93 5.33
N THR A 76 2.79 1.51 6.60
CA THR A 76 3.61 0.43 7.15
C THR A 76 2.74 -0.77 7.48
N ARG A 77 3.07 -1.94 6.93
CA ARG A 77 2.29 -3.18 7.10
C ARG A 77 3.15 -4.31 7.61
N LEU A 78 2.52 -5.20 8.37
CA LEU A 78 3.00 -6.54 8.61
C LEU A 78 2.38 -7.47 7.58
N VAL A 79 3.21 -8.21 6.84
CA VAL A 79 2.79 -9.14 5.79
C VAL A 79 3.29 -10.55 6.09
N ARG A 80 2.59 -11.58 5.59
CA ARG A 80 3.05 -12.97 5.70
C ARG A 80 4.29 -13.18 4.84
N SER A 81 5.30 -13.82 5.42
CA SER A 81 6.46 -14.31 4.69
C SER A 81 6.10 -15.60 3.97
N ARG A 82 6.74 -15.87 2.82
CA ARG A 82 6.59 -17.16 2.14
C ARG A 82 7.22 -18.26 3.02
N PRO A 83 6.54 -19.39 3.25
CA PRO A 83 7.15 -20.51 3.97
C PRO A 83 8.41 -20.95 3.24
N ARG A 84 9.52 -21.05 3.97
CA ARG A 84 10.78 -21.56 3.43
C ARG A 84 10.62 -23.08 3.30
N THR A 85 10.26 -23.57 2.12
CA THR A 85 10.29 -25.02 1.85
C THR A 85 11.73 -25.49 2.07
N ALA A 86 11.95 -26.30 3.09
CA ALA A 86 13.23 -26.96 3.31
C ALA A 86 13.48 -27.91 2.12
N SER A 87 14.64 -27.76 1.47
CA SER A 87 15.18 -28.79 0.57
C SER A 87 15.66 -29.99 1.38
#